data_AF-A0A0T7SB95-F1
#
_entry.id   AF-A0A0T7SB95-F1
#
_cell.length_a   1.000
_cell.length_b   1.000
_cell.length_c   1.000
_cell.angle_alpha   90.00
_cell.angle_beta   90.00
_cell.angle_gamma   90.00
#
_symmetry.space_group_name_H-M   'P 1'
#
loop_
_entity.id
_entity.type
_entity.pdbx_description
1 polymer ?
#
loop_
_entity_poly.entity_id
_entity_poly.type
_entity_poly.pdbx_seq_one_letter_code
_entity_poly.pdbx_strand_id
1 'polypeptide(L)'
;MTHTHINKNNIPVYAEQKLIQTDLKSKDILKTKTPIPDNFLKLASNERNYMCSTQGWKEPICERFVFTYEEEWIQLDIPHTLMKELDLPLEENIPHSVYISPQILERQPICGGLTIENKKEIIIDKPFSKDQETQTDLTSQQILNQINQLQQEDNLNQQTIINLQGEIAELEERLTEVEKMKRVWKDKWLKEKGRNSNLTNERDDYQTKWDNSIEELELKEQISQSYLQLISELRNDLESKLLIISGLNEEKNTKQRELEQQNEQIEQLTTEKNDLTRKNEELEQEKVKLKEDLDRELGWWNKWFRSPLAQEVAITSVVQEYFQKPFASWTIKYGLTIRTQGERDQDLPGQQWIPQRQYFLTESFSPTGYTNPDVFEHATYLRLGRAAIYALYKYYKNQNQ
;
A
#
# COMPACT_ATOMS: atom_id res chain seq x y z
N MET A 1 -70.94 58.97 68.35
CA MET A 1 -69.76 59.64 67.76
C MET A 1 -69.89 59.49 66.25
N THR A 2 -70.09 60.59 65.54
CA THR A 2 -70.27 60.62 64.09
C THR A 2 -68.92 60.81 63.42
N HIS A 3 -68.46 59.82 62.65
CA HIS A 3 -67.23 59.91 61.88
C HIS A 3 -67.45 60.79 60.64
N THR A 4 -66.85 61.97 60.63
CA THR A 4 -66.80 62.83 59.44
C THR A 4 -65.68 62.32 58.54
N HIS A 5 -66.02 61.82 57.34
CA HIS A 5 -65.02 61.44 56.34
C HIS A 5 -64.38 62.67 55.71
N ILE A 6 -63.05 62.68 55.66
CA ILE A 6 -62.18 63.76 55.18
C ILE A 6 -61.35 63.21 54.02
N ASN A 7 -61.21 63.94 52.89
CA ASN A 7 -60.41 63.49 51.75
C ASN A 7 -58.89 63.80 51.95
N LYS A 8 -58.04 63.33 51.02
CA LYS A 8 -56.56 63.48 51.04
C LYS A 8 -56.03 64.92 51.19
N ASN A 9 -56.87 65.95 51.03
CA ASN A 9 -56.54 67.37 51.19
C ASN A 9 -57.11 67.99 52.49
N ASN A 10 -57.55 67.18 53.45
CA ASN A 10 -58.06 67.62 54.77
C ASN A 10 -59.36 68.44 54.75
N ILE A 11 -60.17 68.34 53.69
CA ILE A 11 -61.45 69.02 53.55
C ILE A 11 -62.60 68.05 53.87
N PRO A 12 -63.61 68.44 54.68
CA PRO A 12 -64.80 67.62 54.92
C PRO A 12 -65.57 67.41 53.61
N VAL A 13 -65.91 66.17 53.25
CA VAL A 13 -66.56 65.80 51.96
C VAL A 13 -67.85 66.58 51.67
N TYR A 14 -68.56 67.05 52.70
CA TYR A 14 -69.75 67.91 52.57
C TYR A 14 -69.46 69.33 52.02
N ALA A 15 -68.23 69.83 52.14
CA ALA A 15 -67.84 71.15 51.65
C ALA A 15 -67.52 71.14 50.14
N GLU A 16 -66.96 70.05 49.60
CA GLU A 16 -66.76 69.86 48.16
C GLU A 16 -68.11 69.74 47.41
N GLN A 17 -69.09 69.03 47.98
CA GLN A 17 -70.43 68.94 47.38
C GLN A 17 -71.12 70.32 47.25
N LYS A 18 -70.91 71.23 48.20
CA LYS A 18 -71.45 72.60 48.14
C LYS A 18 -70.71 73.46 47.11
N LEU A 19 -69.39 73.31 46.98
CA LEU A 19 -68.58 74.05 46.00
C LEU A 19 -68.93 73.67 44.56
N ILE A 20 -69.13 72.38 44.29
CA ILE A 20 -69.55 71.85 42.99
C ILE A 20 -70.97 72.33 42.63
N GLN A 21 -71.88 72.44 43.59
CA GLN A 21 -73.22 73.01 43.36
C GLN A 21 -73.21 74.51 43.01
N THR A 22 -72.23 75.28 43.49
CA THR A 22 -72.08 76.70 43.15
C THR A 22 -71.40 76.93 41.80
N ASP A 23 -70.47 76.07 41.38
CA ASP A 23 -69.77 76.20 40.09
C ASP A 23 -70.57 75.66 38.89
N LEU A 24 -71.56 74.80 39.13
CA LEU A 24 -72.49 74.32 38.08
C LEU A 24 -73.54 75.35 37.65
N LYS A 25 -73.69 76.48 38.36
CA LYS A 25 -74.65 77.53 38.01
C LYS A 25 -74.15 78.49 36.92
N SER A 26 -72.91 78.38 36.47
CA SER A 26 -72.26 79.47 35.73
C SER A 26 -71.47 79.10 34.48
N LYS A 27 -71.64 77.91 33.87
CA LYS A 27 -71.02 77.62 32.57
C LYS A 27 -71.90 76.85 31.59
N ASP A 28 -71.83 77.34 30.35
CA ASP A 28 -72.51 76.91 29.13
C ASP A 28 -72.66 75.40 28.97
N ILE A 29 -73.89 74.99 28.65
CA ILE A 29 -74.27 73.61 28.34
C ILE A 29 -73.70 73.25 26.96
N LEU A 30 -72.85 72.22 26.92
CA LEU A 30 -72.26 71.64 25.72
C LEU A 30 -73.33 71.19 24.72
N LYS A 31 -73.37 71.84 23.55
CA LYS A 31 -74.10 71.37 22.37
C LYS A 31 -73.41 70.13 21.81
N THR A 32 -73.98 68.95 22.01
CA THR A 32 -73.49 67.72 21.37
C THR A 32 -74.22 67.49 20.05
N LYS A 33 -73.45 67.34 18.96
CA LYS A 33 -73.97 66.84 17.68
C LYS A 33 -74.41 65.38 17.87
N THR A 34 -75.49 64.97 17.21
CA THR A 34 -75.86 63.56 17.11
C THR A 34 -74.65 62.78 16.57
N PRO A 35 -74.13 61.77 17.30
CA PRO A 35 -72.99 61.00 16.82
C PRO A 35 -73.40 60.24 15.57
N ILE A 36 -72.68 60.48 14.47
CA ILE A 36 -72.80 59.69 13.23
C ILE A 36 -72.07 58.37 13.50
N PRO A 37 -72.69 57.20 13.28
CA PRO A 37 -71.99 55.93 13.45
C PRO A 37 -70.77 55.85 12.53
N ASP A 38 -69.63 55.36 13.06
CA ASP A 38 -68.32 55.33 12.37
C ASP A 38 -68.33 54.64 10.99
N ASN A 39 -69.34 53.82 10.71
CA ASN A 39 -69.45 53.02 9.50
C ASN A 39 -70.29 53.67 8.39
N PHE A 40 -70.82 54.88 8.55
CA PHE A 40 -71.62 55.52 7.49
C PHE A 40 -70.75 56.27 6.48
N LEU A 41 -71.11 56.15 5.19
CA LEU A 41 -70.42 56.82 4.09
C LEU A 41 -71.03 58.18 3.82
N LYS A 42 -70.19 59.23 3.78
CA LYS A 42 -70.63 60.59 3.48
C LYS A 42 -70.70 60.83 1.97
N LEU A 43 -71.90 61.08 1.46
CA LEU A 43 -72.13 61.50 0.09
C LEU A 43 -72.28 63.03 0.01
N ALA A 44 -71.46 63.68 -0.81
CA ALA A 44 -71.50 65.12 -1.01
C ALA A 44 -72.70 65.51 -1.89
N SER A 45 -73.42 66.56 -1.49
CA SER A 45 -74.44 67.18 -2.33
C SER A 45 -73.81 68.23 -3.26
N ASN A 46 -74.13 68.16 -4.55
CA ASN A 46 -73.79 69.20 -5.52
C ASN A 46 -74.92 70.23 -5.61
N GLU A 47 -74.64 71.39 -6.21
CA GLU A 47 -75.68 72.35 -6.58
C GLU A 47 -76.61 71.70 -7.63
N ARG A 48 -77.87 71.46 -7.25
CA ARG A 48 -78.90 70.70 -8.00
C ARG A 48 -78.69 69.18 -8.03
N ASN A 49 -78.95 68.51 -6.91
CA ASN A 49 -78.91 67.06 -6.81
C ASN A 49 -80.24 66.36 -7.14
N TYR A 50 -81.35 67.06 -7.23
CA TYR A 50 -82.63 66.49 -7.63
C TYR A 50 -82.63 66.15 -9.13
N MET A 51 -83.05 64.93 -9.47
CA MET A 51 -83.15 64.46 -10.86
C MET A 51 -84.58 64.45 -11.37
N CYS A 52 -85.44 63.64 -10.74
CA CYS A 52 -86.82 63.45 -11.15
C CYS A 52 -87.59 62.61 -10.11
N SER A 53 -88.91 62.67 -10.20
CA SER A 53 -89.79 61.70 -9.57
C SER A 53 -89.88 60.44 -10.44
N THR A 54 -89.91 59.29 -9.79
CA THR A 54 -90.15 57.98 -10.43
C THR A 54 -91.65 57.69 -10.62
N GLN A 55 -92.51 58.71 -10.46
CA GLN A 55 -93.94 58.60 -10.68
C GLN A 55 -94.25 58.06 -12.09
N GLY A 56 -94.91 56.90 -12.15
CA GLY A 56 -95.19 56.15 -13.39
C GLY A 56 -94.26 54.96 -13.67
N TRP A 57 -93.25 54.71 -12.82
CA TRP A 57 -92.38 53.53 -12.87
C TRP A 57 -92.94 52.43 -11.92
N LYS A 58 -92.24 51.29 -11.76
CA LYS A 58 -92.62 50.26 -10.77
C LYS A 58 -92.61 50.84 -9.36
N GLU A 59 -93.54 50.43 -8.50
CA GLU A 59 -93.54 50.78 -7.07
C GLU A 59 -92.23 50.30 -6.39
N PRO A 60 -91.69 51.03 -5.40
CA PRO A 60 -92.24 52.24 -4.75
C PRO A 60 -92.00 53.55 -5.54
N ILE A 61 -92.90 54.53 -5.33
CA ILE A 61 -92.75 55.89 -5.87
C ILE A 61 -91.71 56.64 -5.03
N CYS A 62 -90.60 56.99 -5.67
CA CYS A 62 -89.42 57.64 -5.11
C CYS A 62 -89.08 58.96 -5.80
N GLU A 63 -88.43 59.85 -5.06
CA GLU A 63 -87.68 60.98 -5.62
C GLU A 63 -86.21 60.55 -5.83
N ARG A 64 -85.64 60.83 -7.00
CA ARG A 64 -84.25 60.50 -7.32
C ARG A 64 -83.33 61.68 -7.06
N PHE A 65 -82.22 61.40 -6.39
CA PHE A 65 -81.14 62.33 -6.10
C PHE A 65 -79.80 61.79 -6.57
N VAL A 66 -78.89 62.68 -7.00
CA VAL A 66 -77.51 62.35 -7.35
C VAL A 66 -76.56 62.98 -6.34
N PHE A 67 -75.75 62.15 -5.69
CA PHE A 67 -74.70 62.58 -4.77
C PHE A 67 -73.33 62.14 -5.28
N THR A 68 -72.27 62.76 -4.75
CA THR A 68 -70.88 62.43 -5.13
C THR A 68 -70.17 61.71 -4.00
N TYR A 69 -69.49 60.62 -4.30
CA TYR A 69 -68.61 59.88 -3.39
C TYR A 69 -67.38 59.45 -4.16
N GLU A 70 -66.18 59.77 -3.67
CA GLU A 70 -64.91 59.41 -4.34
C GLU A 70 -64.89 59.76 -5.85
N GLU A 71 -65.42 60.94 -6.21
CA GLU A 71 -65.54 61.43 -7.60
C GLU A 71 -66.55 60.70 -8.50
N GLU A 72 -67.26 59.68 -7.98
CA GLU A 72 -68.33 58.97 -8.69
C GLU A 72 -69.72 59.49 -8.32
N TRP A 73 -70.66 59.41 -9.28
CA TRP A 73 -72.05 59.79 -9.09
C TRP A 73 -72.88 58.61 -8.59
N ILE A 74 -73.46 58.78 -7.41
CA ILE A 74 -74.36 57.80 -6.78
C ILE A 74 -75.78 58.32 -6.87
N GLN A 75 -76.64 57.56 -7.54
CA GLN A 75 -78.08 57.82 -7.61
C GLN A 75 -78.78 57.16 -6.43
N LEU A 76 -79.44 57.95 -5.59
CA LEU A 76 -80.29 57.47 -4.50
C LEU A 76 -81.75 57.71 -4.84
N ASP A 77 -82.56 56.66 -4.68
CA ASP A 77 -84.01 56.74 -4.79
C ASP A 77 -84.61 56.73 -3.37
N ILE A 78 -85.24 57.84 -2.95
CA ILE A 78 -85.87 57.96 -1.63
C ILE A 78 -87.40 57.86 -1.79
N PRO A 79 -88.05 56.82 -1.26
CA PRO A 79 -89.51 56.66 -1.35
C PRO A 79 -90.26 57.87 -0.76
N HIS A 80 -91.39 58.25 -1.34
CA HIS A 80 -92.20 59.38 -0.86
C HIS A 80 -92.63 59.24 0.61
N THR A 81 -92.85 58.00 1.07
CA THR A 81 -93.12 57.69 2.48
C THR A 81 -91.96 58.13 3.37
N LEU A 82 -90.73 57.85 2.94
CA LEU A 82 -89.52 58.18 3.68
C LEU A 82 -89.14 59.67 3.54
N MET A 83 -89.37 60.28 2.38
CA MET A 83 -89.23 61.74 2.20
C MET A 83 -90.05 62.50 3.26
N LYS A 84 -91.29 62.06 3.51
CA LYS A 84 -92.14 62.64 4.56
C LYS A 84 -91.61 62.37 5.98
N GLU A 85 -91.11 61.18 6.26
CA GLU A 85 -90.53 60.85 7.57
C GLU A 85 -89.26 61.64 7.89
N LEU A 86 -88.49 62.00 6.85
CA LEU A 86 -87.24 62.75 6.95
C LEU A 86 -87.44 64.28 6.83
N ASP A 87 -88.69 64.74 6.72
CA ASP A 87 -89.06 66.15 6.51
C ASP A 87 -88.35 66.76 5.28
N LEU A 88 -88.24 65.97 4.21
CA LEU A 88 -87.63 66.36 2.94
C LEU A 88 -88.70 66.88 1.98
N PRO A 89 -88.45 67.99 1.26
CA PRO A 89 -89.38 68.50 0.27
C PRO A 89 -89.41 67.60 -0.98
N LEU A 90 -90.60 67.38 -1.54
CA LEU A 90 -90.78 66.68 -2.82
C LEU A 90 -90.41 67.62 -3.98
N GLU A 91 -89.94 67.06 -5.09
CA GLU A 91 -89.51 67.80 -6.30
C GLU A 91 -88.45 68.90 -6.09
N GLU A 92 -87.79 68.92 -4.92
CA GLU A 92 -86.80 69.91 -4.53
C GLU A 92 -85.45 69.26 -4.21
N ASN A 93 -84.37 70.05 -4.27
CA ASN A 93 -83.02 69.58 -3.95
C ASN A 93 -82.82 69.31 -2.45
N ILE A 94 -81.92 68.38 -2.12
CA ILE A 94 -81.39 68.21 -0.76
C ILE A 94 -80.03 68.93 -0.71
N PRO A 95 -79.90 70.17 -0.20
CA PRO A 95 -78.69 70.98 -0.29
C PRO A 95 -77.57 70.50 0.66
N HIS A 96 -77.81 69.44 1.42
CA HIS A 96 -76.92 68.94 2.45
C HIS A 96 -76.38 67.57 2.07
N SER A 97 -75.14 67.30 2.51
CA SER A 97 -74.57 65.96 2.39
C SER A 97 -75.45 64.96 3.14
N VAL A 98 -75.49 63.73 2.64
CA VAL A 98 -76.19 62.63 3.31
C VAL A 98 -75.17 61.56 3.69
N TYR A 99 -75.38 60.93 4.83
CA TYR A 99 -74.62 59.76 5.24
C TYR A 99 -75.48 58.53 5.00
N ILE A 100 -74.95 57.54 4.30
CA ILE A 100 -75.66 56.29 4.04
C ILE A 100 -74.94 55.08 4.64
N SER A 101 -75.70 54.03 4.94
CA SER A 101 -75.12 52.74 5.29
C SER A 101 -74.34 52.14 4.11
N PRO A 102 -73.12 51.58 4.29
CA PRO A 102 -72.33 50.97 3.22
C PRO A 102 -73.08 49.85 2.49
N GLN A 103 -73.95 49.14 3.20
CA GLN A 103 -74.76 48.03 2.68
C GLN A 103 -75.69 48.44 1.53
N ILE A 104 -75.95 49.75 1.37
CA ILE A 104 -76.78 50.26 0.28
C ILE A 104 -76.02 50.20 -1.05
N LEU A 105 -74.69 50.39 -1.04
CA LEU A 105 -73.87 50.35 -2.26
C LEU A 105 -73.81 48.96 -2.89
N GLU A 106 -74.08 47.91 -2.12
CA GLU A 106 -74.09 46.52 -2.59
C GLU A 106 -75.43 46.13 -3.23
N ARG A 107 -76.47 46.98 -3.14
CA ARG A 107 -77.82 46.68 -3.66
C ARG A 107 -77.91 46.91 -5.16
N GLN A 108 -78.75 46.12 -5.82
CA GLN A 108 -79.12 46.37 -7.21
C GLN A 108 -80.16 47.50 -7.28
N PRO A 109 -80.00 48.48 -8.19
CA PRO A 109 -80.99 49.55 -8.39
C PRO A 109 -82.38 49.00 -8.76
N ILE A 110 -83.42 49.39 -8.03
CA ILE A 110 -84.80 48.92 -8.27
C ILE A 110 -85.52 49.85 -9.24
N CYS A 111 -85.47 51.14 -8.95
CA CYS A 111 -86.11 52.16 -9.77
C CYS A 111 -85.11 52.88 -10.67
N GLY A 112 -83.84 52.45 -10.74
CA GLY A 112 -82.77 53.08 -11.53
C GLY A 112 -81.69 53.77 -10.68
N GLY A 113 -81.98 54.06 -9.41
CA GLY A 113 -81.02 54.39 -8.36
C GLY A 113 -81.08 53.39 -7.20
N LEU A 114 -80.17 53.54 -6.24
CA LEU A 114 -80.13 52.74 -5.01
C LEU A 114 -81.27 53.19 -4.09
N THR A 115 -82.20 52.27 -3.81
CA THR A 115 -83.40 52.60 -3.03
C THR A 115 -83.11 52.56 -1.53
N ILE A 116 -83.46 53.65 -0.84
CA ILE A 116 -83.41 53.74 0.63
C ILE A 116 -84.70 53.15 1.19
N GLU A 117 -84.60 52.07 1.97
CA GLU A 117 -85.79 51.33 2.40
C GLU A 117 -86.32 51.83 3.76
N ASN A 118 -85.48 52.45 4.58
CA ASN A 118 -85.86 52.93 5.91
C ASN A 118 -85.01 54.12 6.39
N LYS A 119 -85.52 54.85 7.40
CA LYS A 119 -84.84 56.04 7.96
C LYS A 119 -83.51 55.79 8.67
N LYS A 120 -83.18 54.53 9.02
CA LYS A 120 -81.90 54.22 9.67
C LYS A 120 -80.76 54.13 8.65
N GLU A 121 -81.09 53.99 7.38
CA GLU A 121 -80.14 53.83 6.28
C GLU A 121 -79.58 55.16 5.77
N ILE A 122 -80.21 56.29 6.12
CA ILE A 122 -79.82 57.62 5.67
C ILE A 122 -79.87 58.63 6.82
N ILE A 123 -78.85 59.47 6.93
CA ILE A 123 -78.77 60.60 7.87
C ILE A 123 -78.45 61.86 7.08
N ILE A 124 -79.24 62.93 7.25
CA ILE A 124 -78.98 64.21 6.58
C ILE A 124 -78.07 65.06 7.49
N ASP A 125 -76.93 65.54 6.97
CA ASP A 125 -75.90 66.27 7.75
C ASP A 125 -76.46 67.51 8.47
N LYS A 126 -77.51 68.11 7.90
CA LYS A 126 -78.34 69.15 8.53
C LYS A 126 -79.82 68.91 8.20
N PRO A 127 -80.68 68.56 9.16
CA PRO A 127 -82.10 68.43 8.90
C PRO A 127 -82.71 69.79 8.51
N PHE A 128 -83.73 69.78 7.65
CA PHE A 128 -84.42 70.99 7.18
C PHE A 128 -85.28 71.67 8.26
N SER A 129 -85.57 70.97 9.36
CA SER A 129 -86.38 71.49 10.47
C SER A 129 -85.58 72.47 11.34
N LYS A 130 -86.16 73.66 11.57
CA LYS A 130 -85.75 74.62 12.61
C LYS A 130 -85.43 73.91 13.93
N ASP A 131 -84.30 74.28 14.52
CA ASP A 131 -83.83 73.99 15.89
C ASP A 131 -84.90 73.31 16.78
N GLN A 132 -84.96 71.99 16.74
CA GLN A 132 -85.48 71.23 17.88
C GLN A 132 -84.34 71.15 18.89
N GLU A 133 -84.27 72.14 19.77
CA GLU A 133 -83.59 71.98 21.05
C GLU A 133 -84.28 70.85 21.81
N THR A 134 -83.77 69.63 21.71
CA THR A 134 -84.06 68.61 22.72
C THR A 134 -83.27 68.97 23.97
N GLN A 135 -83.87 69.83 24.80
CA GLN A 135 -83.46 70.03 26.17
C GLN A 135 -83.66 68.69 26.89
N THR A 136 -82.62 67.86 26.98
CA THR A 136 -82.57 66.82 27.99
C THR A 136 -82.33 67.51 29.33
N ASP A 137 -83.40 67.80 30.06
CA ASP A 137 -83.34 68.12 31.48
C ASP A 137 -82.83 66.88 32.22
N LEU A 138 -81.50 66.70 32.22
CA LEU A 138 -80.86 65.75 33.11
C LEU A 138 -81.02 66.31 34.52
N THR A 139 -81.95 65.72 35.27
CA THR A 139 -82.10 65.99 36.70
C THR A 139 -80.75 65.82 37.39
N SER A 140 -80.47 66.58 38.46
CA SER A 140 -79.19 66.52 39.19
C SER A 140 -78.79 65.09 39.59
N GLN A 141 -79.76 64.18 39.70
CA GLN A 141 -79.58 62.77 39.99
C GLN A 141 -79.03 61.96 38.80
N GLN A 142 -79.39 62.28 37.55
CA GLN A 142 -78.82 61.66 36.35
C GLN A 142 -77.37 62.10 36.11
N ILE A 143 -77.05 63.36 36.39
CA ILE A 143 -75.66 63.88 36.37
C ILE A 143 -74.81 63.15 37.41
N LEU A 144 -75.33 62.96 38.63
CA LEU A 144 -74.63 62.22 39.68
C LEU A 144 -74.36 60.76 39.27
N ASN A 145 -75.32 60.11 38.62
CA ASN A 145 -75.16 58.75 38.12
C ASN A 145 -74.08 58.66 37.02
N GLN A 146 -74.03 59.62 36.10
CA GLN A 146 -72.98 59.68 35.07
C GLN A 146 -71.59 59.92 35.68
N ILE A 147 -71.48 60.80 36.68
CA ILE A 147 -70.22 61.03 37.40
C ILE A 147 -69.75 59.75 38.09
N ASN A 148 -70.66 59.02 38.74
CA ASN A 148 -70.32 57.74 39.39
C ASN A 148 -69.89 56.67 38.38
N GLN A 149 -70.51 56.61 37.20
CA GLN A 149 -70.11 55.71 36.13
C GLN A 149 -68.71 56.02 35.60
N LEU A 150 -68.42 57.30 35.34
CA LEU A 150 -67.09 57.74 34.90
C LEU A 150 -66.01 57.47 35.97
N GLN A 151 -66.32 57.66 37.25
CA GLN A 151 -65.40 57.30 38.33
C GLN A 151 -65.16 55.79 38.44
N GLN A 152 -66.18 54.97 38.20
CA GLN A 152 -66.02 53.51 38.14
C GLN A 152 -65.17 53.09 36.95
N GLU A 153 -65.39 53.70 35.78
CA GLU A 153 -64.62 53.44 34.56
C GLU A 153 -63.15 53.88 34.72
N ASP A 154 -62.90 55.05 35.31
CA ASP A 154 -61.54 55.53 35.61
C ASP A 154 -60.80 54.59 36.58
N ASN A 155 -61.47 54.12 37.63
CA ASN A 155 -60.89 53.13 38.55
C ASN A 155 -60.57 51.80 37.82
N LEU A 156 -61.46 51.35 36.91
CA LEU A 156 -61.23 50.15 36.12
C LEU A 156 -60.03 50.33 35.18
N ASN A 157 -59.95 51.47 34.50
CA ASN A 157 -58.85 51.81 33.59
C ASN A 157 -57.51 51.91 34.34
N GLN A 158 -57.48 52.53 35.53
CA GLN A 158 -56.29 52.58 36.37
C GLN A 158 -55.83 51.17 36.78
N GLN A 159 -56.76 50.29 37.15
CA GLN A 159 -56.43 48.90 37.47
C GLN A 159 -55.87 48.15 36.24
N THR A 160 -56.44 48.35 35.05
CA THR A 160 -55.93 47.75 33.81
C THR A 160 -54.53 48.27 33.48
N ILE A 161 -54.26 49.57 33.65
CA ILE A 161 -52.92 50.15 33.45
C ILE A 161 -51.91 49.50 34.40
N ILE A 162 -52.26 49.32 35.67
CA ILE A 162 -51.38 48.67 36.66
C ILE A 162 -51.10 47.22 36.26
N ASN A 163 -52.12 46.47 35.82
CA ASN A 163 -51.94 45.08 35.38
C ASN A 163 -51.02 45.00 34.15
N LEU A 164 -51.22 45.85 33.15
CA LEU A 164 -50.39 45.89 31.95
C LEU A 164 -48.94 46.29 32.25
N GLN A 165 -48.72 47.22 33.18
CA GLN A 165 -47.36 47.56 33.64
C GLN A 165 -46.67 46.37 34.33
N GLY A 166 -47.42 45.57 35.09
CA GLY A 166 -46.92 44.32 35.66
C GLY A 166 -46.51 43.30 34.61
N GLU A 167 -47.35 43.09 33.59
CA GLU A 167 -47.05 42.17 32.48
C GLU A 167 -45.83 42.64 31.67
N ILE A 168 -45.70 43.94 31.41
CA ILE A 168 -44.54 44.51 30.71
C ILE A 168 -43.25 44.23 31.51
N ALA A 169 -43.26 44.48 32.82
CA ALA A 169 -42.09 44.23 33.66
C ALA A 169 -41.70 42.74 33.67
N GLU A 170 -42.67 41.82 33.73
CA GLU A 170 -42.39 40.38 33.67
C GLU A 170 -41.83 39.96 32.29
N LEU A 171 -42.34 40.53 31.20
CA LEU A 171 -41.84 40.28 29.85
C LEU A 171 -40.40 40.81 29.66
N GLU A 172 -40.08 41.98 30.21
CA GLU A 172 -38.72 42.53 30.20
C GLU A 172 -37.74 41.64 30.98
N GLU A 173 -38.16 41.10 32.12
CA GLU A 173 -37.36 40.15 32.90
C GLU A 173 -37.09 38.86 32.10
N ARG A 174 -38.15 38.27 31.51
CA ARG A 174 -38.03 37.08 30.66
C ARG A 174 -37.13 37.31 29.44
N LEU A 175 -37.26 38.47 28.79
CA LEU A 175 -36.40 38.86 27.66
C LEU A 175 -34.93 38.89 28.08
N THR A 176 -34.65 39.50 29.23
CA THR A 176 -33.29 39.59 29.79
C THR A 176 -32.71 38.20 30.10
N GLU A 177 -33.53 37.27 30.59
CA GLU A 177 -33.12 35.89 30.84
C GLU A 177 -32.80 35.13 29.52
N VAL A 178 -33.63 35.29 28.50
CA VAL A 178 -33.39 34.74 27.16
C VAL A 178 -32.08 35.26 26.56
N GLU A 179 -31.77 36.55 26.71
CA GLU A 179 -30.51 37.12 26.23
C GLU A 179 -29.29 36.58 26.99
N LYS A 180 -29.42 36.35 28.30
CA LYS A 180 -28.37 35.67 29.09
C LYS A 180 -28.15 34.25 28.58
N MET A 181 -29.22 33.47 28.39
CA MET A 181 -29.13 32.12 27.85
C MET A 181 -28.48 32.09 26.45
N LYS A 182 -28.85 33.03 25.57
CA LYS A 182 -28.27 33.16 24.23
C LYS A 182 -26.75 33.39 24.30
N ARG A 183 -26.26 34.22 25.22
CA ARG A 183 -24.81 34.42 25.44
C ARG A 183 -24.12 33.15 25.90
N VAL A 184 -24.66 32.49 26.92
CA VAL A 184 -24.10 31.22 27.45
C VAL A 184 -24.01 30.16 26.35
N TRP A 185 -25.06 30.03 25.54
CA TRP A 185 -25.10 29.05 24.46
C TRP A 185 -24.09 29.35 23.36
N LYS A 186 -23.95 30.64 22.98
CA LYS A 186 -22.94 31.10 22.01
C LYS A 186 -21.53 30.78 22.49
N ASP A 187 -21.21 31.04 23.75
CA ASP A 187 -19.88 30.78 24.32
C ASP A 187 -19.60 29.28 24.37
N LYS A 188 -20.59 28.45 24.75
CA LYS A 188 -20.47 26.99 24.75
C LYS A 188 -20.22 26.46 23.34
N TRP A 189 -20.97 26.94 22.35
CA TRP A 189 -20.80 26.54 20.95
C TRP A 189 -19.42 26.92 20.40
N LEU A 190 -18.92 28.13 20.70
CA LEU A 190 -17.59 28.58 20.27
C LEU A 190 -16.47 27.71 20.89
N LYS A 191 -16.57 27.38 22.18
CA LYS A 191 -15.63 26.48 22.85
C LYS A 191 -15.62 25.09 22.23
N GLU A 192 -16.80 24.55 21.93
CA GLU A 192 -16.92 23.22 21.33
C GLU A 192 -16.41 23.19 19.89
N LYS A 193 -16.66 24.25 19.11
CA LYS A 193 -16.08 24.41 17.77
C LYS A 193 -14.54 24.44 17.81
N GLY A 194 -13.96 25.14 18.79
CA GLY A 194 -12.52 25.17 19.01
C GLY A 194 -11.94 23.81 19.43
N ARG A 195 -12.66 23.05 20.25
CA ARG A 195 -12.27 21.65 20.58
C ARG A 195 -12.30 20.76 19.35
N ASN A 196 -13.36 20.84 18.53
CA ASN A 196 -13.46 20.06 17.31
C ASN A 196 -12.34 20.37 16.31
N SER A 197 -11.93 21.64 16.17
CA SER A 197 -10.76 21.97 15.34
C SER A 197 -9.47 21.35 15.89
N ASN A 198 -9.27 21.37 17.21
CA ASN A 198 -8.10 20.75 17.82
C ASN A 198 -8.09 19.23 17.61
N LEU A 199 -9.22 18.56 17.80
CA LEU A 199 -9.35 17.11 17.57
C LEU A 199 -9.12 16.73 16.10
N THR A 200 -9.53 17.60 15.16
CA THR A 200 -9.28 17.38 13.73
C THR A 200 -7.78 17.49 13.43
N ASN A 201 -7.10 18.50 13.98
CA ASN A 201 -5.65 18.65 13.84
C ASN A 201 -4.88 17.49 14.48
N GLU A 202 -5.29 17.03 15.66
CA GLU A 202 -4.71 15.86 16.32
C GLU A 202 -4.90 14.60 15.48
N ARG A 203 -6.11 14.38 14.93
CA ARG A 203 -6.37 13.26 14.01
C ARG A 203 -5.44 13.28 12.81
N ASP A 204 -5.27 14.45 12.17
CA ASP A 204 -4.43 14.58 10.98
C ASP A 204 -2.93 14.41 11.30
N ASP A 205 -2.47 14.84 12.48
CA ASP A 205 -1.12 14.57 12.99
C ASP A 205 -0.89 13.08 13.24
N TYR A 206 -1.85 12.39 13.88
CA TYR A 206 -1.76 10.94 14.08
C TYR A 206 -1.80 10.16 12.76
N GLN A 207 -2.61 10.59 11.79
CA GLN A 207 -2.66 9.98 10.47
C GLN A 207 -1.29 10.12 9.77
N THR A 208 -0.70 11.32 9.80
CA THR A 208 0.62 11.55 9.20
C THR A 208 1.71 10.69 9.85
N LYS A 209 1.70 10.57 11.20
CA LYS A 209 2.64 9.71 11.93
C LYS A 209 2.45 8.23 11.60
N TRP A 210 1.21 7.80 11.43
CA TRP A 210 0.87 6.44 11.05
C TRP A 210 1.39 6.12 9.64
N ASP A 211 1.12 6.99 8.67
CA ASP A 211 1.56 6.82 7.28
C ASP A 211 3.10 6.78 7.20
N ASN A 212 3.80 7.68 7.89
CA ASN A 212 5.28 7.65 7.99
C ASN A 212 5.81 6.34 8.61
N SER A 213 5.11 5.79 9.60
CA SER A 213 5.50 4.53 10.24
C SER A 213 5.31 3.34 9.31
N ILE A 214 4.27 3.35 8.48
CA ILE A 214 4.06 2.34 7.42
C ILE A 214 5.20 2.39 6.42
N GLU A 215 5.54 3.56 5.90
CA GLU A 215 6.65 3.72 4.94
C GLU A 215 8.00 3.24 5.52
N GLU A 216 8.28 3.55 6.78
CA GLU A 216 9.49 3.07 7.46
C GLU A 216 9.51 1.53 7.60
N LEU A 217 8.37 0.91 7.89
CA LEU A 217 8.24 -0.53 7.99
C LEU A 217 8.40 -1.21 6.64
N GLU A 218 7.80 -0.68 5.58
CA GLU A 218 7.95 -1.20 4.21
C GLU A 218 9.41 -1.14 3.75
N LEU A 219 10.11 -0.04 4.04
CA LEU A 219 11.54 0.08 3.74
C LEU A 219 12.37 -0.97 4.50
N LYS A 220 12.11 -1.16 5.79
CA LYS A 220 12.79 -2.19 6.60
C LYS A 220 12.50 -3.60 6.10
N GLU A 221 11.28 -3.86 5.64
CA GLU A 221 10.91 -5.14 5.04
C GLU A 221 11.68 -5.40 3.74
N GLN A 222 11.76 -4.42 2.84
CA GLN A 222 12.54 -4.53 1.59
C GLN A 222 14.03 -4.80 1.86
N ILE A 223 14.61 -4.09 2.84
CA ILE A 223 15.99 -4.31 3.27
C ILE A 223 16.16 -5.73 3.82
N SER A 224 15.22 -6.20 4.64
CA SER A 224 15.25 -7.55 5.21
C SER A 224 15.16 -8.63 4.12
N GLN A 225 14.28 -8.46 3.14
CA GLN A 225 14.17 -9.35 1.98
C GLN A 225 15.48 -9.39 1.17
N SER A 226 16.11 -8.23 0.97
CA SER A 226 17.40 -8.14 0.27
C SER A 226 18.50 -8.91 1.02
N TYR A 227 18.57 -8.80 2.35
CA TYR A 227 19.50 -9.58 3.16
C TYR A 227 19.20 -11.09 3.11
N LEU A 228 17.93 -11.49 3.14
CA LEU A 228 17.55 -12.90 3.03
C LEU A 228 17.96 -13.48 1.67
N GLN A 229 17.80 -12.72 0.59
CA GLN A 229 18.29 -13.12 -0.73
C GLN A 229 19.81 -13.31 -0.73
N LEU A 230 20.56 -12.34 -0.20
CA LEU A 230 22.02 -12.44 -0.10
C LEU A 230 22.47 -13.67 0.72
N ILE A 231 21.80 -13.95 1.84
CA ILE A 231 22.08 -15.16 2.65
C ILE A 231 21.83 -16.43 1.83
N SER A 232 20.75 -16.48 1.05
CA SER A 232 20.45 -17.61 0.18
C SER A 232 21.53 -17.80 -0.90
N GLU A 233 22.00 -16.72 -1.52
CA GLU A 233 23.06 -16.76 -2.53
C GLU A 233 24.38 -17.26 -1.94
N LEU A 234 24.77 -16.74 -0.76
CA LEU A 234 25.96 -17.17 -0.04
C LEU A 234 25.89 -18.64 0.38
N ARG A 235 24.70 -19.11 0.78
CA ARG A 235 24.48 -20.52 1.11
C ARG A 235 24.68 -21.41 -0.11
N ASN A 236 24.13 -21.04 -1.26
CA ASN A 236 24.29 -21.80 -2.50
C ASN A 236 25.75 -21.83 -2.97
N ASP A 237 26.47 -20.70 -2.86
CA ASP A 237 27.91 -20.64 -3.14
C ASP A 237 28.72 -21.54 -2.20
N LEU A 238 28.39 -21.55 -0.91
CA LEU A 238 29.02 -22.44 0.07
C LEU A 238 28.78 -23.92 -0.25
N GLU A 239 27.54 -24.29 -0.57
CA GLU A 239 27.18 -25.67 -0.95
C GLU A 239 27.95 -26.11 -2.22
N SER A 240 28.05 -25.23 -3.21
CA SER A 240 28.86 -25.47 -4.43
C SER A 240 30.35 -25.67 -4.11
N LYS A 241 30.93 -24.82 -3.25
CA LYS A 241 32.34 -24.94 -2.82
C LYS A 241 32.58 -26.24 -2.03
N LEU A 242 31.66 -26.65 -1.18
CA LEU A 242 31.75 -27.92 -0.45
C LEU A 242 31.72 -29.12 -1.40
N LEU A 243 30.91 -29.07 -2.45
CA LEU A 243 30.88 -30.11 -3.48
C LEU A 243 32.23 -30.23 -4.21
N ILE A 244 32.84 -29.09 -4.58
CA ILE A 244 34.17 -29.06 -5.20
C ILE A 244 35.23 -29.66 -4.25
N ILE A 245 35.23 -29.28 -2.97
CA ILE A 245 36.16 -29.81 -1.96
C ILE A 245 36.00 -31.34 -1.82
N SER A 246 34.77 -31.84 -1.83
CA SER A 246 34.51 -33.30 -1.80
C SER A 246 35.16 -34.01 -2.99
N GLY A 247 34.96 -33.48 -4.21
CA GLY A 247 35.57 -34.05 -5.42
C GLY A 247 37.10 -34.02 -5.39
N LEU A 248 37.71 -32.92 -4.93
CA LEU A 248 39.16 -32.82 -4.78
C LEU A 248 39.73 -33.82 -3.75
N ASN A 249 38.99 -34.09 -2.68
CA ASN A 249 39.40 -35.10 -1.68
C ASN A 249 39.35 -36.52 -2.26
N GLU A 250 38.33 -36.84 -3.05
CA GLU A 250 38.25 -38.13 -3.75
C GLU A 250 39.39 -38.31 -4.75
N GLU A 251 39.71 -37.27 -5.52
CA GLU A 251 40.86 -37.26 -6.44
C GLU A 251 42.18 -37.45 -5.67
N LYS A 252 42.39 -36.71 -4.57
CA LYS A 252 43.56 -36.85 -3.70
C LYS A 252 43.71 -38.28 -3.20
N ASN A 253 42.63 -38.90 -2.70
CA ASN A 253 42.64 -40.27 -2.20
C ASN A 253 42.93 -41.29 -3.31
N THR A 254 42.51 -41.00 -4.54
CA THR A 254 42.81 -41.85 -5.70
C THR A 254 44.29 -41.74 -6.07
N LYS A 255 44.84 -40.53 -6.15
CA LYS A 255 46.28 -40.31 -6.39
C LYS A 255 47.16 -40.89 -5.28
N GLN A 256 46.71 -40.83 -4.03
CA GLN A 256 47.42 -41.44 -2.90
C GLN A 256 47.52 -42.97 -3.06
N ARG A 257 46.43 -43.62 -3.47
CA ARG A 257 46.43 -45.08 -3.75
C ARG A 257 47.33 -45.43 -4.95
N GLU A 258 47.32 -44.63 -6.00
CA GLU A 258 48.22 -44.81 -7.14
C GLU A 258 49.69 -44.69 -6.73
N LEU A 259 50.03 -43.70 -5.89
CA LEU A 259 51.37 -43.53 -5.34
C LEU A 259 51.79 -44.74 -4.49
N GLU A 260 50.90 -45.25 -3.64
CA GLU A 260 51.15 -46.45 -2.83
C GLU A 260 51.44 -47.67 -3.71
N GLN A 261 50.65 -47.89 -4.77
CA GLN A 261 50.88 -48.97 -5.74
C GLN A 261 52.23 -48.82 -6.47
N GLN A 262 52.59 -47.60 -6.87
CA GLN A 262 53.88 -47.33 -7.51
C GLN A 262 55.05 -47.60 -6.54
N ASN A 263 54.91 -47.22 -5.26
CA ASN A 263 55.92 -47.50 -4.24
C ASN A 263 56.10 -49.00 -4.01
N GLU A 264 55.01 -49.77 -3.91
CA GLU A 264 55.06 -51.23 -3.82
C GLU A 264 55.78 -51.85 -5.03
N GLN A 265 55.49 -51.35 -6.24
CA GLN A 265 56.18 -51.79 -7.46
C GLN A 265 57.68 -51.46 -7.44
N ILE A 266 58.06 -50.28 -6.96
CA ILE A 266 59.48 -49.89 -6.80
C ILE A 266 60.18 -50.81 -5.81
N GLU A 267 59.53 -51.17 -4.69
CA GLU A 267 60.09 -52.08 -3.69
C GLU A 267 60.32 -53.49 -4.26
N GLN A 268 59.35 -54.00 -5.03
CA GLN A 268 59.48 -55.28 -5.75
C GLN A 268 60.65 -55.26 -6.73
N LEU A 269 60.74 -54.23 -7.58
CA LEU A 269 61.82 -54.09 -8.56
C LEU A 269 63.19 -53.90 -7.89
N THR A 270 63.23 -53.23 -6.74
CA THR A 270 64.47 -53.07 -5.95
C THR A 270 64.93 -54.41 -5.40
N THR A 271 64.00 -55.23 -4.90
CA THR A 271 64.28 -56.58 -4.41
C THR A 271 64.80 -57.47 -5.54
N GLU A 272 64.11 -57.48 -6.68
CA GLU A 272 64.53 -58.23 -7.88
C GLU A 272 65.93 -57.80 -8.35
N LYS A 273 66.19 -56.49 -8.41
CA LYS A 273 67.51 -55.96 -8.78
C LYS A 273 68.61 -56.44 -7.82
N ASN A 274 68.33 -56.48 -6.51
CA ASN A 274 69.30 -56.96 -5.52
C ASN A 274 69.58 -58.46 -5.68
N ASP A 275 68.55 -59.27 -5.91
CA ASP A 275 68.69 -60.70 -6.18
C ASP A 275 69.49 -60.96 -7.47
N LEU A 276 69.22 -60.20 -8.53
CA LEU A 276 69.99 -60.26 -9.78
C LEU A 276 71.45 -59.83 -9.58
N THR A 277 71.69 -58.80 -8.76
CA THR A 277 73.05 -58.34 -8.43
C THR A 277 73.82 -59.44 -7.71
N ARG A 278 73.22 -60.06 -6.68
CA ARG A 278 73.82 -61.20 -5.97
C ARG A 278 74.13 -62.35 -6.91
N LYS A 279 73.18 -62.72 -7.79
CA LYS A 279 73.38 -63.79 -8.78
C LYS A 279 74.51 -63.47 -9.75
N ASN A 280 74.65 -62.21 -10.15
CA ASN A 280 75.73 -61.77 -11.02
C ASN A 280 77.10 -61.84 -10.31
N GLU A 281 77.16 -61.48 -9.02
CA GLU A 281 78.37 -61.67 -8.20
C GLU A 281 78.74 -63.15 -8.06
N GLU A 282 77.78 -64.03 -7.82
CA GLU A 282 77.98 -65.49 -7.78
C GLU A 282 78.55 -66.02 -9.11
N LEU A 283 77.98 -65.59 -10.24
CA LEU A 283 78.45 -65.98 -11.58
C LEU A 283 79.86 -65.44 -11.87
N GLU A 284 80.18 -64.21 -11.48
CA GLU A 284 81.54 -63.67 -11.64
C GLU A 284 82.55 -64.42 -10.75
N GLN A 285 82.17 -64.81 -9.53
CA GLN A 285 83.01 -65.69 -8.68
C GLN A 285 83.22 -67.07 -9.31
N GLU A 286 82.16 -67.69 -9.85
CA GLU A 286 82.25 -68.98 -10.54
C GLU A 286 83.14 -68.90 -11.77
N LYS A 287 83.02 -67.84 -12.57
CA LYS A 287 83.86 -67.58 -13.74
C LYS A 287 85.34 -67.42 -13.35
N VAL A 288 85.64 -66.71 -12.26
CA VAL A 288 87.02 -66.61 -11.72
C VAL A 288 87.52 -68.00 -11.31
N LYS A 289 86.73 -68.77 -10.57
CA LYS A 289 87.09 -70.13 -10.15
C LYS A 289 87.33 -71.08 -11.33
N LEU A 290 86.43 -71.07 -12.32
CA LEU A 290 86.58 -71.87 -13.54
C LEU A 290 87.83 -71.46 -14.34
N LYS A 291 88.18 -70.17 -14.36
CA LYS A 291 89.40 -69.69 -14.97
C LYS A 291 90.64 -70.19 -14.23
N GLU A 292 90.65 -70.14 -12.89
CA GLU A 292 91.74 -70.69 -12.07
C GLU A 292 91.88 -72.20 -12.25
N ASP A 293 90.77 -72.94 -12.27
CA ASP A 293 90.76 -74.39 -12.53
C ASP A 293 91.26 -74.69 -13.95
N LEU A 294 90.87 -73.89 -14.95
CA LEU A 294 91.37 -74.01 -16.31
C LEU A 294 92.88 -73.73 -16.40
N ASP A 295 93.37 -72.66 -15.78
CA ASP A 295 94.79 -72.31 -15.73
C ASP A 295 95.60 -73.40 -15.01
N ARG A 296 95.04 -73.98 -13.94
CA ARG A 296 95.63 -75.12 -13.23
C ARG A 296 95.69 -76.37 -14.12
N GLU A 297 94.60 -76.72 -14.79
CA GLU A 297 94.55 -77.82 -15.76
C GLU A 297 95.55 -77.59 -16.91
N LEU A 298 95.61 -76.39 -17.48
CA LEU A 298 96.60 -76.01 -18.49
C LEU A 298 98.02 -76.19 -17.96
N GLY A 299 98.29 -75.79 -16.72
CA GLY A 299 99.56 -76.03 -16.04
C GLY A 299 99.90 -77.52 -15.94
N TRP A 300 98.93 -78.37 -15.57
CA TRP A 300 99.10 -79.83 -15.52
C TRP A 300 99.32 -80.44 -16.89
N TRP A 301 98.57 -80.04 -17.91
CA TRP A 301 98.77 -80.45 -19.29
C TRP A 301 100.19 -80.08 -19.75
N ASN A 302 100.63 -78.85 -19.50
CA ASN A 302 101.97 -78.40 -19.83
C ASN A 302 103.07 -79.21 -19.13
N LYS A 303 102.87 -79.60 -17.86
CA LYS A 303 103.79 -80.51 -17.13
C LYS A 303 103.78 -81.92 -17.71
N TRP A 304 102.60 -82.46 -17.99
CA TRP A 304 102.45 -83.79 -18.60
C TRP A 304 103.13 -83.86 -19.96
N PHE A 305 102.89 -82.91 -20.86
CA PHE A 305 103.54 -82.84 -22.17
C PHE A 305 105.08 -82.79 -22.08
N ARG A 306 105.63 -82.28 -20.97
CA ARG A 306 107.08 -82.23 -20.71
C ARG A 306 107.62 -83.46 -19.97
N SER A 307 106.76 -84.38 -19.55
CA SER A 307 107.16 -85.58 -18.80
C SER A 307 107.77 -86.66 -19.72
N PRO A 308 108.70 -87.49 -19.22
CA PRO A 308 109.26 -88.60 -19.99
C PRO A 308 108.20 -89.58 -20.49
N LEU A 309 107.15 -89.82 -19.70
CA LEU A 309 106.04 -90.71 -20.05
C LEU A 309 105.24 -90.18 -21.25
N ALA A 310 104.97 -88.87 -21.31
CA ALA A 310 104.32 -88.27 -22.48
C ALA A 310 105.25 -88.22 -23.68
N GLN A 311 106.56 -88.07 -23.47
CA GLN A 311 107.55 -88.17 -24.54
C GLN A 311 107.62 -89.60 -25.09
N GLU A 312 107.56 -90.65 -24.28
CA GLU A 312 107.44 -92.05 -24.73
C GLU A 312 106.14 -92.34 -25.47
N VAL A 313 105.01 -91.80 -24.99
CA VAL A 313 103.72 -91.88 -25.69
C VAL A 313 103.75 -91.08 -27.01
N ALA A 314 104.50 -89.98 -27.09
CA ALA A 314 104.72 -89.24 -28.34
C ALA A 314 105.74 -89.92 -29.29
N ILE A 315 106.67 -90.72 -28.74
CA ILE A 315 107.68 -91.51 -29.48
C ILE A 315 107.09 -92.84 -29.97
N THR A 316 106.01 -93.34 -29.37
CA THR A 316 105.22 -94.41 -29.99
C THR A 316 104.50 -93.85 -31.21
N SER A 317 104.92 -94.31 -32.39
CA SER A 317 104.53 -93.83 -33.73
C SER A 317 103.03 -93.67 -33.96
N VAL A 318 102.19 -94.31 -33.16
CA VAL A 318 100.73 -94.23 -33.22
C VAL A 318 100.18 -92.87 -32.74
N VAL A 319 100.84 -92.15 -31.83
CA VAL A 319 100.29 -90.86 -31.33
C VAL A 319 100.74 -89.67 -32.16
N GLN A 320 101.95 -89.73 -32.73
CA GLN A 320 102.52 -88.65 -33.55
C GLN A 320 101.74 -88.45 -34.86
N GLU A 321 101.27 -89.53 -35.49
CA GLU A 321 100.49 -89.46 -36.73
C GLU A 321 99.08 -88.88 -36.51
N TYR A 322 98.50 -89.09 -35.33
CA TYR A 322 97.16 -88.60 -34.98
C TYR A 322 97.15 -87.20 -34.35
N PHE A 323 98.28 -86.67 -33.86
CA PHE A 323 98.36 -85.29 -33.35
C PHE A 323 98.71 -84.26 -34.43
N GLN A 324 99.49 -84.62 -35.45
CA GLN A 324 99.86 -83.67 -36.52
C GLN A 324 98.82 -83.56 -37.65
N LYS A 325 98.01 -84.60 -37.89
CA LYS A 325 96.96 -84.56 -38.94
C LYS A 325 95.74 -83.69 -38.60
N PRO A 326 95.18 -83.63 -37.37
CA PRO A 326 93.96 -82.87 -37.11
C PRO A 326 94.18 -81.35 -37.06
N PHE A 327 95.35 -80.88 -36.61
CA PHE A 327 95.61 -79.44 -36.53
C PHE A 327 95.87 -78.79 -37.89
N ALA A 328 96.36 -79.55 -38.88
CA ALA A 328 96.42 -79.09 -40.27
C ALA A 328 95.03 -79.14 -40.97
N SER A 329 94.11 -80.01 -40.53
CA SER A 329 92.77 -80.15 -41.12
C SER A 329 91.64 -79.39 -40.38
N TRP A 330 91.90 -78.86 -39.18
CA TRP A 330 90.90 -78.08 -38.43
C TRP A 330 90.59 -76.73 -39.07
N THR A 331 91.49 -76.24 -39.93
CA THR A 331 91.28 -75.05 -40.76
C THR A 331 90.34 -75.29 -41.96
N ILE A 332 89.93 -76.54 -42.24
CA ILE A 332 89.22 -76.88 -43.49
C ILE A 332 87.89 -77.63 -43.27
N LYS A 333 87.58 -78.15 -42.06
CA LYS A 333 86.38 -79.01 -41.88
C LYS A 333 85.29 -78.55 -40.89
N TYR A 334 85.52 -77.45 -40.18
CA TYR A 334 84.46 -76.63 -39.57
C TYR A 334 84.62 -75.26 -40.19
N GLY A 335 83.60 -74.73 -40.85
CA GLY A 335 83.65 -73.48 -41.63
C GLY A 335 83.97 -72.21 -40.82
N LEU A 336 85.15 -72.18 -40.21
CA LEU A 336 85.81 -71.01 -39.65
C LEU A 336 86.36 -70.21 -40.83
N THR A 337 85.49 -69.45 -41.46
CA THR A 337 85.91 -68.42 -42.40
C THR A 337 86.32 -67.21 -41.57
N ILE A 338 87.62 -66.93 -41.46
CA ILE A 338 88.08 -65.60 -41.05
C ILE A 338 87.73 -64.67 -42.22
N ARG A 339 86.54 -64.07 -42.20
CA ARG A 339 86.22 -62.96 -43.09
C ARG A 339 86.73 -61.68 -42.45
N THR A 340 87.85 -61.16 -42.94
CA THR A 340 88.12 -59.73 -42.84
C THR A 340 87.22 -59.04 -43.86
N GLN A 341 86.03 -58.62 -43.44
CA GLN A 341 85.17 -57.80 -44.29
C GLN A 341 85.51 -56.33 -44.04
N GLY A 342 86.39 -55.80 -44.88
CA GLY A 342 86.55 -54.37 -45.07
C GLY A 342 85.84 -53.99 -46.37
N GLU A 343 84.68 -53.35 -46.25
CA GLU A 343 83.96 -52.56 -47.25
C GLU A 343 82.86 -51.83 -46.45
N ARG A 344 83.08 -50.57 -46.04
CA ARG A 344 82.66 -49.33 -46.73
C ARG A 344 81.27 -49.44 -47.38
N ASP A 345 80.28 -48.80 -46.77
CA ASP A 345 79.57 -47.65 -47.37
C ASP A 345 78.85 -46.80 -46.30
N GLN A 346 79.10 -45.48 -46.38
CA GLN A 346 78.24 -44.27 -46.24
C GLN A 346 76.97 -44.36 -45.36
N ASP A 347 76.57 -43.44 -44.47
CA ASP A 347 76.98 -42.10 -44.04
C ASP A 347 76.28 -41.82 -42.69
N LEU A 348 76.92 -41.10 -41.75
CA LEU A 348 76.31 -40.18 -40.75
C LEU A 348 77.42 -39.64 -39.80
N PRO A 349 77.56 -38.31 -39.61
CA PRO A 349 78.70 -37.73 -38.89
C PRO A 349 78.45 -37.59 -37.38
N GLY A 350 79.44 -37.95 -36.56
CA GLY A 350 79.58 -37.43 -35.19
C GLY A 350 79.47 -38.42 -34.04
N GLN A 351 80.23 -39.53 -34.05
CA GLN A 351 80.60 -40.27 -32.83
C GLN A 351 82.04 -40.81 -32.94
N GLN A 352 82.85 -40.58 -31.90
CA GLN A 352 84.18 -41.18 -31.73
C GLN A 352 84.05 -42.71 -31.61
N TRP A 353 84.66 -43.45 -32.53
CA TRP A 353 84.71 -44.91 -32.49
C TRP A 353 85.91 -45.38 -31.65
N ILE A 354 85.62 -46.15 -30.59
CA ILE A 354 86.59 -46.99 -29.87
C ILE A 354 86.44 -48.41 -30.43
N PRO A 355 87.48 -49.06 -30.97
CA PRO A 355 87.34 -50.40 -31.53
C PRO A 355 87.19 -51.44 -30.40
N GLN A 356 85.96 -51.80 -30.07
CA GLN A 356 85.69 -52.99 -29.27
C GLN A 356 85.73 -54.22 -30.19
N ARG A 357 86.74 -55.08 -29.99
CA ARG A 357 86.73 -56.45 -30.55
C ARG A 357 85.61 -57.24 -29.88
N GLN A 358 84.45 -57.35 -30.53
CA GLN A 358 83.39 -58.25 -30.10
C GLN A 358 83.50 -59.56 -30.92
N TYR A 359 83.72 -60.66 -30.22
CA TYR A 359 83.69 -62.01 -30.79
C TYR A 359 82.26 -62.52 -30.72
N PHE A 360 81.60 -62.66 -31.87
CA PHE A 360 80.27 -63.28 -31.95
C PHE A 360 80.44 -64.78 -32.21
N LEU A 361 80.08 -65.61 -31.22
CA LEU A 361 79.83 -67.04 -31.40
C LEU A 361 78.39 -67.20 -31.87
N THR A 362 78.19 -67.59 -33.13
CA THR A 362 76.88 -68.03 -33.62
C THR A 362 76.97 -69.51 -33.97
N GLU A 363 76.32 -70.35 -33.16
CA GLU A 363 76.13 -71.76 -33.48
C GLU A 363 75.02 -71.88 -34.53
N SER A 364 75.40 -72.26 -35.75
CA SER A 364 74.44 -72.75 -36.75
C SER A 364 74.68 -74.25 -36.92
N PHE A 365 73.79 -75.05 -36.35
CA PHE A 365 73.74 -76.49 -36.62
C PHE A 365 73.01 -76.71 -37.94
N SER A 366 73.74 -77.17 -38.97
CA SER A 366 73.14 -77.74 -40.18
C SER A 366 73.01 -79.26 -40.02
N PRO A 367 71.80 -79.84 -40.04
CA PRO A 367 71.59 -81.27 -39.99
C PRO A 367 71.54 -81.82 -41.42
N THR A 368 72.69 -82.06 -42.03
CA THR A 368 72.77 -82.83 -43.27
C THR A 368 73.75 -83.97 -43.11
N GLY A 369 73.17 -85.17 -43.08
CA GLY A 369 73.86 -86.44 -42.91
C GLY A 369 74.90 -86.67 -44.00
N TYR A 370 76.07 -87.08 -43.54
CA TYR A 370 77.00 -87.90 -44.30
C TYR A 370 77.31 -89.12 -43.44
N THR A 371 76.62 -90.21 -43.72
CA THR A 371 76.98 -91.57 -43.30
C THR A 371 78.17 -92.02 -44.14
N ASN A 372 79.34 -91.51 -43.81
CA ASN A 372 80.59 -92.11 -44.27
C ASN A 372 81.12 -93.00 -43.13
N PRO A 373 81.12 -94.34 -43.26
CA PRO A 373 81.54 -95.25 -42.19
C PRO A 373 82.97 -94.98 -41.71
N ASP A 374 83.84 -94.48 -42.59
CA ASP A 374 85.20 -94.05 -42.23
C ASP A 374 85.23 -92.88 -41.25
N VAL A 375 84.24 -91.97 -41.29
CA VAL A 375 84.15 -90.82 -40.38
C VAL A 375 83.63 -91.23 -39.01
N PHE A 376 82.77 -92.25 -38.95
CA PHE A 376 82.28 -92.81 -37.68
C PHE A 376 83.37 -93.63 -36.99
N GLU A 377 84.12 -94.45 -37.73
CA GLU A 377 85.33 -95.10 -37.20
C GLU A 377 86.38 -94.08 -36.80
N HIS A 378 86.72 -93.08 -37.63
CA HIS A 378 87.67 -92.04 -37.24
C HIS A 378 87.22 -91.24 -36.01
N ALA A 379 85.94 -90.86 -35.90
CA ALA A 379 85.43 -90.14 -34.74
C ALA A 379 85.44 -91.03 -33.48
N THR A 380 85.24 -92.34 -33.64
CA THR A 380 85.29 -93.31 -32.54
C THR A 380 86.74 -93.58 -32.11
N TYR A 381 87.68 -93.72 -33.04
CA TYR A 381 89.12 -93.82 -32.77
C TYR A 381 89.69 -92.53 -32.19
N LEU A 382 89.25 -91.35 -32.65
CA LEU A 382 89.60 -90.05 -32.06
C LEU A 382 89.01 -89.90 -30.66
N ARG A 383 87.78 -90.38 -30.40
CA ARG A 383 87.20 -90.41 -29.05
C ARG A 383 87.93 -91.38 -28.14
N LEU A 384 88.25 -92.59 -28.60
CA LEU A 384 89.00 -93.59 -27.85
C LEU A 384 90.43 -93.15 -27.60
N GLY A 385 91.12 -92.56 -28.58
CA GLY A 385 92.46 -92.01 -28.46
C GLY A 385 92.50 -90.80 -27.52
N ARG A 386 91.54 -89.87 -27.64
CA ARG A 386 91.39 -88.76 -26.68
C ARG A 386 91.07 -89.28 -25.27
N ALA A 387 90.21 -90.28 -25.14
CA ALA A 387 89.87 -90.89 -23.86
C ALA A 387 91.06 -91.62 -23.24
N ALA A 388 91.86 -92.34 -24.03
CA ALA A 388 93.08 -93.03 -23.58
C ALA A 388 94.15 -92.02 -23.14
N ILE A 389 94.36 -90.94 -23.89
CA ILE A 389 95.30 -89.88 -23.52
C ILE A 389 94.81 -89.13 -22.28
N TYR A 390 93.51 -88.84 -22.19
CA TYR A 390 92.93 -88.23 -21.00
C TYR A 390 93.02 -89.16 -19.77
N ALA A 391 92.88 -90.48 -19.95
CA ALA A 391 93.04 -91.46 -18.89
C ALA A 391 94.51 -91.57 -18.43
N LEU A 392 95.47 -91.56 -19.35
CA LEU A 392 96.91 -91.52 -19.06
C LEU A 392 97.32 -90.20 -18.38
N TYR A 393 96.77 -89.07 -18.84
CA TYR A 393 96.92 -87.77 -18.21
C TYR A 393 96.36 -87.78 -16.77
N LYS A 394 95.13 -88.29 -16.57
CA LYS A 394 94.53 -88.44 -15.23
C LYS A 394 95.36 -89.35 -14.33
N TYR A 395 95.87 -90.46 -14.86
CA TYR A 395 96.77 -91.35 -14.13
C TYR A 395 98.04 -90.60 -13.71
N TYR A 396 98.72 -89.91 -14.64
CA TYR A 396 99.91 -89.11 -14.34
C TYR A 396 99.62 -88.02 -13.30
N LYS A 397 98.52 -87.28 -13.45
CA LYS A 397 98.13 -86.21 -12.53
C LYS A 397 97.90 -86.74 -11.12
N ASN A 398 97.15 -87.85 -10.98
CA ASN A 398 96.87 -88.46 -9.68
C ASN A 398 98.11 -89.05 -8.98
N GLN A 399 99.13 -89.46 -9.75
CA GLN A 399 100.40 -89.94 -9.19
C GLN A 399 101.32 -88.80 -8.71
N ASN A 400 101.05 -87.55 -9.13
CA ASN A 400 101.91 -86.38 -8.87
C ASN A 400 101.21 -85.25 -8.11
N GLN A 401 99.96 -85.45 -7.67
CA GLN A 401 99.28 -84.62 -6.68
C GLN A 401 99.79 -84.96 -5.29
#